data_AF-A0A9D7W1W7-F1
#
_entry.id   AF-A0A9D7W1W7-F1
#
_cell.length_a   1.000
_cell.length_b   1.000
_cell.length_c   1.000
_cell.angle_alpha   90.00
_cell.angle_beta   90.00
_cell.angle_gamma   90.00
#
_symmetry.space_group_name_H-M   'P 1'
#
loop_
_entity.id
_entity.type
_entity.pdbx_description
1 polymer ?
#
loop_
_entity_poly.entity_id
_entity_poly.type
_entity_poly.pdbx_seq_one_letter_code
_entity_poly.pdbx_strand_id
1 'polypeptide(L)'
;MQKSSWIFGLLAGILSAIMEYLFFKSSESNANSMFLSKIIILTLCIILGLILAKKLLGGTISISRALLTGGIISLVRAIVMIISFLVLYYPSGDFYKSKVEIAFEQATLKVQQDEDIKPADKAMELEEIKGQIAAQYEPGGYAMMSIGSSLVTGLIVSILMASFIATNMMYKL
;
A
#
# COMPACT_ATOMS: atom_id res chain seq x y z
N MET A 1 -24.04 1.61 0.92
CA MET A 1 -22.78 0.86 0.70
C MET A 1 -21.72 1.66 -0.03
N GLN A 2 -21.96 2.16 -1.25
CA GLN A 2 -20.90 2.90 -1.98
C GLN A 2 -20.39 4.12 -1.19
N LYS A 3 -21.27 5.00 -0.70
CA LYS A 3 -20.84 6.20 0.04
C LYS A 3 -19.91 5.90 1.24
N SER A 4 -20.18 4.84 2.01
CA SER A 4 -19.33 4.46 3.15
C SER A 4 -17.98 3.90 2.70
N SER A 5 -17.94 3.05 1.67
CA SER A 5 -16.68 2.50 1.14
C SER A 5 -15.76 3.60 0.60
N TRP A 6 -16.34 4.64 -0.01
CA TRP A 6 -15.58 5.81 -0.47
C TRP A 6 -14.98 6.60 0.69
N ILE A 7 -15.73 6.82 1.78
CA ILE A 7 -15.22 7.54 2.97
C ILE A 7 -14.02 6.79 3.57
N PHE A 8 -14.14 5.47 3.77
CA PHE A 8 -13.03 4.68 4.33
C PHE A 8 -11.85 4.57 3.37
N GLY A 9 -12.09 4.53 2.05
CA GLY A 9 -11.03 4.59 1.04
C GLY A 9 -10.28 5.93 1.04
N LEU A 10 -11.01 7.04 1.11
CA LEU A 10 -10.42 8.39 1.20
C LEU A 10 -9.60 8.53 2.48
N LEU A 11 -10.15 8.10 3.62
CA LEU A 11 -9.46 8.15 4.90
C LEU A 11 -8.18 7.30 4.89
N ALA A 12 -8.25 6.07 4.36
CA ALA A 12 -7.08 5.21 4.21
C ALA A 12 -6.02 5.84 3.31
N GLY A 13 -6.44 6.48 2.21
CA GLY A 13 -5.58 7.19 1.27
C GLY A 13 -4.87 8.37 1.90
N ILE A 14 -5.62 9.26 2.56
CA ILE A 14 -5.08 10.45 3.23
C ILE A 14 -4.09 10.04 4.32
N LEU A 15 -4.48 9.11 5.20
CA LEU A 15 -3.59 8.64 6.27
C LEU A 15 -2.33 7.97 5.70
N SER A 16 -2.47 7.18 4.62
CA SER A 16 -1.30 6.59 3.94
C SER A 16 -0.37 7.65 3.36
N ALA A 17 -0.93 8.71 2.75
CA ALA A 17 -0.17 9.82 2.19
C ALA A 17 0.54 10.64 3.29
N ILE A 18 -0.10 10.82 4.45
CA ILE A 18 0.53 11.47 5.62
C ILE A 18 1.70 10.62 6.15
N MET A 19 1.53 9.30 6.27
CA MET A 19 2.63 8.42 6.69
C MET A 19 3.81 8.48 5.73
N GLU A 20 3.54 8.59 4.43
CA GLU A 20 4.55 8.76 3.41
C GLU A 20 5.26 10.12 3.51
N TYR A 21 4.50 11.20 3.71
CA TYR A 21 5.07 12.53 3.98
C TYR A 21 6.04 12.50 5.17
N LEU A 22 5.62 11.90 6.29
CA LEU A 22 6.43 11.80 7.50
C LEU A 22 7.69 10.96 7.27
N PHE A 23 7.59 9.88 6.49
CA PHE A 23 8.72 9.05 6.11
C PHE A 23 9.77 9.85 5.32
N PHE A 24 9.34 10.58 4.30
CA PHE A 24 10.26 11.38 3.47
C PHE A 24 10.87 12.56 4.24
N LYS A 25 10.12 13.16 5.18
CA LYS A 25 10.64 14.25 6.02
C LYS A 25 11.62 13.78 7.10
N SER A 26 11.57 12.52 7.51
CA SER A 26 12.40 11.98 8.59
C SER A 26 13.74 11.46 8.07
N SER A 27 14.85 11.85 8.70
CA SER A 27 16.19 11.34 8.39
C SER A 27 16.37 9.86 8.77
N GLU A 28 15.84 9.43 9.92
CA GLU A 28 16.07 8.09 10.49
C GLU A 28 14.95 7.07 10.18
N SER A 29 13.87 7.48 9.52
CA SER A 29 12.74 6.58 9.29
C SER A 29 13.07 5.44 8.31
N ASN A 30 12.64 4.23 8.68
CA ASN A 30 12.83 2.98 7.93
C ASN A 30 11.65 2.74 6.96
N ALA A 31 11.97 2.43 5.69
CA ALA A 31 10.97 2.15 4.65
C ALA A 31 10.01 1.01 5.04
N ASN A 32 10.50 -0.02 5.71
CA ASN A 32 9.67 -1.15 6.16
C ASN A 32 8.59 -0.70 7.15
N SER A 33 8.93 0.23 8.05
CA SER A 33 7.98 0.78 9.01
C SER A 33 6.88 1.58 8.29
N MET A 34 7.24 2.36 7.27
CA MET A 34 6.28 3.08 6.43
C MET A 34 5.32 2.11 5.73
N PHE A 35 5.84 1.09 5.04
CA PHE A 35 5.01 0.12 4.33
C PHE A 35 4.08 -0.65 5.26
N LEU A 36 4.58 -1.11 6.41
CA LEU A 36 3.77 -1.83 7.40
C LEU A 36 2.66 -0.93 7.97
N SER A 37 2.97 0.33 8.29
CA SER A 37 1.99 1.30 8.79
C SER A 37 0.86 1.52 7.79
N LYS A 38 1.20 1.66 6.50
CA LYS A 38 0.24 1.79 5.40
C LYS A 38 -0.67 0.56 5.27
N ILE A 39 -0.12 -0.65 5.42
CA ILE A 39 -0.89 -1.91 5.41
C ILE A 39 -1.87 -1.95 6.60
N ILE A 40 -1.41 -1.58 7.80
CA ILE A 40 -2.24 -1.55 9.01
C ILE A 40 -3.41 -0.56 8.84
N ILE A 41 -3.14 0.65 8.33
CA ILE A 41 -4.17 1.66 8.06
C ILE A 41 -5.23 1.12 7.10
N LEU A 42 -4.82 0.53 5.98
CA LEU A 42 -5.73 -0.04 5.00
C LEU A 42 -6.58 -1.16 5.62
N THR A 43 -5.93 -2.05 6.37
CA THR A 43 -6.59 -3.18 7.04
C THR A 43 -7.68 -2.70 8.00
N LEU A 44 -7.36 -1.73 8.87
CA LEU A 44 -8.33 -1.15 9.79
C LEU A 44 -9.50 -0.49 9.06
N CYS A 45 -9.23 0.27 8.00
CA CYS A 45 -10.27 0.92 7.21
C CYS A 45 -11.19 -0.10 6.51
N ILE A 46 -10.64 -1.21 6.00
CA ILE A 46 -11.44 -2.29 5.42
C ILE A 46 -12.30 -2.97 6.49
N ILE A 47 -11.72 -3.31 7.65
CA ILE A 47 -12.47 -3.95 8.75
C ILE A 47 -13.62 -3.05 9.20
N LEU A 48 -13.36 -1.78 9.48
CA LEU A 48 -14.38 -0.82 9.89
C LEU A 48 -15.44 -0.59 8.80
N GLY A 49 -15.00 -0.50 7.54
CA GLY A 49 -15.88 -0.38 6.38
C GLY A 49 -16.81 -1.58 6.21
N LEU A 50 -16.30 -2.79 6.42
CA LEU A 50 -17.08 -4.03 6.37
C LEU A 50 -18.05 -4.16 7.55
N ILE A 51 -17.62 -3.79 8.77
CA ILE A 51 -18.50 -3.77 9.95
C ILE A 51 -19.67 -2.81 9.73
N LEU A 52 -19.39 -1.60 9.22
CA LEU A 52 -20.44 -0.63 8.91
C LEU A 52 -21.35 -1.13 7.78
N ALA A 53 -20.78 -1.69 6.71
CA ALA A 53 -21.56 -2.25 5.61
C ALA A 53 -22.51 -3.36 6.09
N LYS A 54 -22.04 -4.25 6.97
CA LYS A 54 -22.86 -5.29 7.62
C LYS A 54 -24.00 -4.69 8.43
N LYS A 55 -23.74 -3.64 9.23
CA LYS A 55 -24.78 -2.95 10.02
C LYS A 55 -25.85 -2.33 9.12
N LEU A 56 -25.44 -1.66 8.04
CA LEU A 56 -26.34 -1.01 7.08
C LEU A 56 -27.20 -2.00 6.27
N LEU A 57 -26.77 -3.26 6.16
CA LEU A 57 -27.49 -4.32 5.44
C LEU A 57 -28.37 -5.19 6.35
N GLY A 58 -28.63 -4.76 7.59
CA GLY A 58 -29.47 -5.53 8.52
C GLY A 58 -28.76 -6.70 9.19
N GLY A 59 -27.42 -6.66 9.27
CA GLY A 59 -26.63 -7.63 10.05
C GLY A 59 -26.04 -8.79 9.26
N THR A 60 -26.31 -8.89 7.95
CA THR A 60 -25.69 -9.89 7.06
C THR A 60 -24.97 -9.22 5.89
N ILE A 61 -23.93 -9.85 5.39
CA ILE A 61 -23.20 -9.40 4.19
C ILE A 61 -22.70 -10.64 3.45
N SER A 62 -22.92 -10.69 2.14
CA SER A 62 -22.41 -11.78 1.30
C SER A 62 -20.91 -11.61 1.06
N ILE A 63 -20.24 -12.72 0.76
CA ILE A 63 -18.80 -12.73 0.44
C ILE A 63 -18.50 -11.78 -0.73
N SER A 64 -19.29 -11.84 -1.80
CA SER A 64 -19.15 -10.93 -2.95
C SER A 64 -19.23 -9.45 -2.54
N ARG A 65 -20.16 -9.09 -1.65
CA ARG A 65 -20.27 -7.71 -1.15
C ARG A 65 -19.10 -7.30 -0.26
N ALA A 66 -18.54 -8.22 0.51
CA ALA A 66 -17.34 -7.96 1.30
C ALA A 66 -16.13 -7.70 0.40
N LEU A 67 -15.91 -8.55 -0.62
CA LEU A 67 -14.85 -8.38 -1.61
C LEU A 67 -14.98 -7.05 -2.36
N LEU A 68 -16.19 -6.72 -2.85
CA LEU A 68 -16.44 -5.45 -3.53
C LEU A 68 -16.19 -4.25 -2.61
N THR A 69 -16.59 -4.34 -1.34
CA THR A 69 -16.41 -3.25 -0.38
C THR A 69 -14.93 -2.97 -0.13
N GLY A 70 -14.13 -3.98 0.20
CA GLY A 70 -12.70 -3.77 0.43
C GLY A 70 -11.92 -3.49 -0.84
N GLY A 71 -12.34 -4.03 -1.99
CA GLY A 71 -11.81 -3.67 -3.30
C GLY A 71 -11.98 -2.18 -3.62
N ILE A 72 -13.19 -1.63 -3.41
CA ILE A 72 -13.44 -0.19 -3.60
C ILE A 72 -12.62 0.66 -2.62
N ILE A 73 -12.59 0.29 -1.34
CA ILE A 73 -11.79 1.02 -0.33
C ILE A 73 -10.31 1.08 -0.76
N SER A 74 -9.78 -0.05 -1.24
CA SER A 74 -8.37 -0.17 -1.65
C SER A 74 -8.07 0.61 -2.92
N LEU A 75 -8.98 0.60 -3.89
CA LEU A 75 -8.82 1.36 -5.12
C LEU A 75 -8.87 2.87 -4.86
N VAL A 76 -9.83 3.33 -4.06
CA VAL A 76 -9.94 4.75 -3.68
C VAL A 76 -8.69 5.19 -2.91
N ARG A 77 -8.18 4.36 -2.00
CA ARG A 77 -6.92 4.60 -1.30
C ARG A 77 -5.74 4.78 -2.28
N ALA A 78 -5.61 3.89 -3.26
CA ALA A 78 -4.56 3.99 -4.28
C ALA A 78 -4.66 5.29 -5.09
N ILE A 79 -5.87 5.67 -5.52
CA ILE A 79 -6.11 6.92 -6.26
C ILE A 79 -5.67 8.13 -5.44
N VAL A 80 -6.05 8.20 -4.16
CA VAL A 80 -5.66 9.33 -3.28
C VAL A 80 -4.16 9.39 -3.10
N MET A 81 -3.49 8.24 -2.95
CA MET A 81 -2.03 8.20 -2.85
C MET A 81 -1.35 8.70 -4.13
N ILE A 82 -1.84 8.26 -5.30
CA ILE A 82 -1.32 8.72 -6.60
C ILE A 82 -1.49 10.22 -6.75
N ILE A 83 -2.68 10.76 -6.46
CA ILE A 83 -2.92 12.20 -6.52
C ILE A 83 -1.99 12.94 -5.56
N SER A 84 -1.85 12.44 -4.33
CA SER A 84 -0.94 13.05 -3.34
C SER A 84 0.49 13.06 -3.84
N PHE A 85 0.95 11.98 -4.45
CA PHE A 85 2.28 11.89 -5.05
C PHE A 85 2.47 12.87 -6.19
N LEU A 86 1.54 12.91 -7.16
CA LEU A 86 1.62 13.79 -8.33
C LEU A 86 1.55 15.28 -7.97
N VAL A 87 0.79 15.64 -6.94
CA VAL A 87 0.58 17.05 -6.57
C VAL A 87 1.61 17.54 -5.57
N LEU A 88 1.99 16.71 -4.59
CA LEU A 88 2.81 17.15 -3.45
C LEU A 88 4.27 16.76 -3.59
N TYR A 89 4.59 15.62 -4.21
CA TYR A 89 5.93 15.03 -4.14
C TYR A 89 6.68 15.13 -5.48
N TYR A 90 6.01 14.79 -6.59
CA TYR A 90 6.63 14.77 -7.92
C TYR A 90 7.10 16.14 -8.44
N PRO A 91 6.34 17.26 -8.30
CA PRO A 91 6.70 18.51 -8.97
C PRO A 91 8.03 19.12 -8.55
N SER A 92 8.45 18.88 -7.30
CA SER A 92 9.76 19.35 -6.80
C SER A 92 10.87 18.36 -7.09
N GLY A 93 10.58 17.07 -7.18
CA GLY A 93 11.55 15.97 -7.33
C GLY A 93 12.48 15.77 -6.12
N ASP A 94 12.83 16.85 -5.43
CA ASP A 94 13.76 16.89 -4.30
C ASP A 94 13.23 16.15 -3.06
N PHE A 95 11.91 16.07 -2.92
CA PHE A 95 11.27 15.50 -1.74
C PHE A 95 11.64 14.03 -1.46
N TYR A 96 11.93 13.24 -2.50
CA TYR A 96 12.28 11.82 -2.38
C TYR A 96 13.75 11.51 -2.69
N LYS A 97 14.54 12.46 -3.23
CA LYS A 97 15.94 12.24 -3.64
C LYS A 97 16.80 11.63 -2.53
N SER A 98 16.76 12.20 -1.33
CA SER A 98 17.55 11.69 -0.19
C SER A 98 17.21 10.23 0.14
N LYS A 99 15.93 9.83 0.04
CA LYS A 99 15.53 8.43 0.28
C LYS A 99 15.90 7.51 -0.88
N VAL A 100 15.94 8.01 -2.13
CA VAL A 100 16.45 7.27 -3.29
C VAL A 100 17.94 6.99 -3.13
N GLU A 101 18.74 7.98 -2.72
CA GLU A 101 20.17 7.82 -2.47
C GLU A 101 20.44 6.79 -1.37
N ILE A 102 19.73 6.88 -0.25
CA ILE A 102 19.82 5.88 0.83
C ILE A 102 19.44 4.48 0.31
N ALA A 103 18.41 4.36 -0.53
CA ALA A 103 18.01 3.09 -1.13
C ALA A 103 19.09 2.54 -2.09
N PHE A 104 19.77 3.41 -2.84
CA PHE A 104 20.89 3.03 -3.71
C PHE A 104 22.11 2.56 -2.92
N GLU A 105 22.43 3.20 -1.80
CA GLU A 105 23.50 2.76 -0.90
C GLU A 105 23.18 1.39 -0.30
N GLN A 106 21.95 1.19 0.19
CA GLN A 106 21.50 -0.11 0.71
C GLN A 106 21.50 -1.21 -0.36
N ALA A 107 21.10 -0.89 -1.59
CA ALA A 107 21.19 -1.84 -2.71
C ALA A 107 22.64 -2.21 -3.03
N THR A 108 23.54 -1.22 -3.03
CA THR A 108 24.98 -1.43 -3.25
C THR A 108 25.57 -2.36 -2.19
N LEU A 109 25.25 -2.13 -0.92
CA LEU A 109 25.70 -3.00 0.18
C LEU A 109 25.18 -4.43 0.03
N LYS A 110 23.89 -4.60 -0.29
CA LYS A 110 23.28 -5.92 -0.48
C LYS A 110 23.94 -6.70 -1.61
N VAL A 111 24.08 -6.10 -2.80
CA VAL A 111 24.71 -6.77 -3.96
C VAL A 111 26.18 -7.10 -3.71
N GLN A 112 26.91 -6.24 -2.99
CA GLN A 112 28.30 -6.51 -2.63
C GLN A 112 28.44 -7.68 -1.64
N GLN A 113 27.54 -7.75 -0.66
CA GLN A 113 27.53 -8.78 0.39
C GLN A 113 26.90 -10.11 -0.07
N ASP A 114 26.20 -10.12 -1.20
CA ASP A 114 25.62 -11.32 -1.75
C ASP A 114 26.71 -12.24 -2.32
N GLU A 115 26.77 -13.47 -1.80
CA GLU A 115 27.72 -14.50 -2.23
C GLU A 115 27.18 -15.32 -3.41
N ASP A 116 25.87 -15.29 -3.66
CA ASP A 116 25.22 -16.02 -4.75
C ASP A 116 25.37 -15.28 -6.10
N ILE A 117 25.57 -13.96 -6.06
CA ILE A 117 25.86 -13.14 -7.25
C ILE A 117 27.33 -13.29 -7.63
N LYS A 118 27.58 -13.77 -8.86
CA LYS A 118 28.94 -13.85 -9.39
C LYS A 118 29.60 -12.47 -9.41
N PRO A 119 30.88 -12.34 -9.03
CA PRO A 119 31.56 -11.04 -9.00
C PRO A 119 31.50 -10.24 -10.30
N ALA A 120 31.47 -10.92 -11.46
CA ALA A 120 31.37 -10.30 -12.77
C ALA A 120 29.99 -9.69 -13.06
N ASP A 121 28.93 -10.25 -12.46
CA ASP A 121 27.54 -9.85 -12.70
C ASP A 121 27.08 -8.74 -11.73
N LYS A 122 27.80 -8.53 -10.62
CA LYS A 122 27.47 -7.54 -9.57
C LYS A 122 27.27 -6.12 -10.09
N ALA A 123 28.06 -5.68 -11.08
CA ALA A 123 27.92 -4.33 -11.64
C ALA A 123 26.61 -4.16 -12.43
N MET A 124 26.27 -5.18 -13.23
CA MET A 124 25.05 -5.21 -14.05
C MET A 124 23.80 -5.32 -13.17
N GLU A 125 23.81 -6.21 -12.17
CA GLU A 125 22.69 -6.33 -11.23
C GLU A 125 22.48 -5.05 -10.41
N LEU A 126 23.56 -4.38 -10.01
CA LEU A 126 23.44 -3.12 -9.28
C LEU A 126 22.81 -2.02 -10.14
N GLU A 127 23.15 -1.96 -11.43
CA GLU A 127 22.54 -1.02 -12.38
C GLU A 127 21.04 -1.30 -12.54
N GLU A 128 20.67 -2.57 -12.71
CA GLU A 128 19.27 -2.97 -12.84
C GLU A 128 18.46 -2.61 -11.59
N ILE A 129 18.97 -2.95 -10.39
CA ILE A 129 18.30 -2.66 -9.13
C ILE A 129 18.13 -1.16 -8.92
N LYS A 130 19.15 -0.35 -9.22
CA LYS A 130 19.05 1.12 -9.14
C LYS A 130 18.04 1.67 -10.13
N GLY A 131 18.00 1.14 -11.35
CA GLY A 131 17.00 1.48 -12.36
C GLY A 131 15.57 1.17 -11.88
N GLN A 132 15.36 -0.02 -11.30
CA GLN A 132 14.07 -0.42 -10.73
C GLN A 132 13.66 0.45 -9.54
N ILE A 133 14.60 0.80 -8.66
CA ILE A 133 14.34 1.72 -7.55
C ILE A 133 13.93 3.09 -8.10
N ALA A 134 14.68 3.66 -9.04
CA ALA A 134 14.37 4.97 -9.62
C ALA A 134 12.97 4.98 -10.28
N ALA A 135 12.64 3.95 -11.06
CA ALA A 135 11.35 3.81 -11.72
C ALA A 135 10.17 3.82 -10.73
N GLN A 136 10.34 3.30 -9.50
CA GLN A 136 9.28 3.34 -8.47
C GLN A 136 8.95 4.75 -7.98
N TYR A 137 9.86 5.72 -8.16
CA TYR A 137 9.64 7.13 -7.84
C TYR A 137 9.26 7.95 -9.08
N GLU A 138 9.04 7.30 -10.22
CA GLU A 138 8.40 7.93 -11.36
C GLU A 138 6.87 7.80 -11.27
N PRO A 139 6.09 8.72 -11.87
CA PRO A 139 4.63 8.69 -11.83
C PRO A 139 4.03 7.33 -12.20
N GLY A 140 4.55 6.70 -13.27
CA GLY A 140 4.08 5.41 -13.75
C GLY A 140 4.38 4.27 -12.77
N GLY A 141 5.63 4.16 -12.31
CA GLY A 141 6.03 3.10 -11.38
C GLY A 141 5.37 3.26 -10.02
N TYR A 142 5.30 4.48 -9.48
CA TYR A 142 4.61 4.77 -8.22
C TYR A 142 3.12 4.40 -8.30
N ALA A 143 2.45 4.76 -9.40
CA ALA A 143 1.05 4.43 -9.60
C ALA A 143 0.81 2.91 -9.67
N MET A 144 1.63 2.20 -10.42
CA MET A 144 1.55 0.74 -10.52
C MET A 144 1.75 0.07 -9.16
N MET A 145 2.77 0.48 -8.40
CA MET A 145 3.05 -0.04 -7.05
C MET A 145 1.91 0.28 -6.08
N SER A 146 1.38 1.50 -6.11
CA SER A 146 0.28 1.93 -5.24
C SER A 146 -1.00 1.16 -5.52
N ILE A 147 -1.35 0.93 -6.79
CA ILE A 147 -2.51 0.13 -7.18
C ILE A 147 -2.29 -1.34 -6.80
N GLY A 148 -1.17 -1.92 -7.21
CA GLY A 148 -0.85 -3.33 -6.98
C GLY A 148 -0.85 -3.67 -5.49
N SER A 149 -0.10 -2.93 -4.68
CA SER A 149 -0.05 -3.15 -3.23
C SER A 149 -1.41 -2.95 -2.57
N SER A 150 -2.16 -1.91 -2.95
CA SER A 150 -3.49 -1.66 -2.37
C SER A 150 -4.47 -2.77 -2.70
N LEU A 151 -4.54 -3.21 -3.96
CA LEU A 151 -5.48 -4.25 -4.38
C LEU A 151 -5.13 -5.61 -3.77
N VAL A 152 -3.85 -6.00 -3.76
CA VAL A 152 -3.43 -7.28 -3.17
C VAL A 152 -3.76 -7.32 -1.69
N THR A 153 -3.33 -6.32 -0.91
CA THR A 153 -3.65 -6.25 0.53
C THR A 153 -5.16 -6.17 0.73
N GLY A 154 -5.84 -5.35 -0.07
CA GLY A 154 -7.28 -5.16 -0.03
C GLY A 154 -8.07 -6.44 -0.19
N LEU A 155 -7.73 -7.23 -1.20
CA LEU A 155 -8.36 -8.52 -1.49
C LEU A 155 -8.09 -9.52 -0.39
N ILE A 156 -6.84 -9.67 0.07
CA ILE A 156 -6.47 -10.59 1.16
C ILE A 156 -7.30 -10.29 2.41
N VAL A 157 -7.31 -9.03 2.87
CA VAL A 157 -8.05 -8.63 4.07
C VAL A 157 -9.55 -8.84 3.87
N SER A 158 -10.08 -8.54 2.69
CA SER A 158 -11.51 -8.73 2.39
C SER A 158 -11.91 -10.20 2.40
N ILE A 159 -11.08 -11.10 1.87
CA ILE A 159 -11.30 -12.55 1.91
C ILE A 159 -11.31 -13.04 3.35
N LEU A 160 -10.29 -12.67 4.15
CA LEU A 160 -10.19 -13.08 5.55
C LEU A 160 -11.41 -12.62 6.36
N MET A 161 -11.83 -11.37 6.16
CA MET A 161 -13.01 -10.82 6.84
C MET A 161 -14.32 -11.44 6.34
N ALA A 162 -14.43 -11.73 5.04
CA ALA A 162 -15.59 -12.42 4.49
C ALA A 162 -15.74 -13.83 5.09
N SER A 163 -14.63 -14.57 5.20
CA SER A 163 -14.60 -15.89 5.85
C SER A 163 -14.98 -15.80 7.33
N PHE A 164 -14.42 -14.84 8.08
CA PHE A 164 -14.77 -14.65 9.49
C PHE A 164 -16.24 -14.28 9.70
N ILE A 165 -16.81 -13.46 8.82
CA ILE A 165 -18.23 -13.10 8.87
C ILE A 165 -19.12 -14.29 8.50
N ALA A 166 -18.74 -15.09 7.50
CA ALA A 166 -19.47 -16.29 7.10
C ALA A 166 -19.50 -17.35 8.20
N THR A 167 -18.37 -17.63 8.85
CA THR A 167 -18.29 -18.59 9.97
C THR A 167 -19.17 -18.17 11.15
N ASN A 168 -19.20 -16.87 11.49
CA ASN A 168 -20.08 -16.36 12.55
C ASN A 168 -21.59 -16.39 12.21
N MET A 169 -21.98 -16.56 10.94
CA MET A 169 -23.38 -16.82 10.58
C MET A 169 -23.77 -18.29 10.75
N MET A 170 -22.82 -19.24 10.62
CA MET A 170 -23.11 -20.67 10.79
C MET A 170 -23.32 -21.09 12.26
N TYR A 171 -22.69 -20.40 13.22
CA TYR A 171 -22.87 -20.67 14.66
C TYR A 171 -24.13 -20.03 15.26
N LYS A 172 -24.98 -19.38 14.45
CA LYS A 172 -26.30 -18.89 14.86
C LYS A 172 -27.38 -19.72 14.16
N LEU A 173 -27.52 -20.98 14.56
CA LEU A 173 -28.61 -21.87 14.18
C LEU A 173 -29.14 -22.53 15.46
#